data_AF-A0A956YYY3-F1
#
_entry.id   AF-A0A956YYY3-F1
#
_cell.length_a   1.000
_cell.length_b   1.000
_cell.length_c   1.000
_cell.angle_alpha   90.00
_cell.angle_beta   90.00
_cell.angle_gamma   90.00
#
_symmetry.space_group_name_H-M   'P 1'
#
loop_
_entity.id
_entity.type
_entity.pdbx_description
1 polymer ?
#
loop_
_entity_poly.entity_id
_entity_poly.type
_entity_poly.pdbx_seq_one_letter_code
_entity_poly.pdbx_strand_id
1 'polypeptide(L)'
;MPFLFGKHYTRAELMRHVGHLSQVGGVSLLEAADGPARGVRYLEFRSGSGFQFKVAVDRGMDVGYCEFRGQSLAWIPATALPAPWYFEQNAEFGWLRA
;
A
#
# COMPACT_ATOMS: atom_id res chain seq x y z
N MET A 1 15.97 11.03 -14.69
CA MET A 1 16.80 10.09 -13.90
C MET A 1 16.46 10.26 -12.43
N PRO A 2 15.95 9.23 -11.72
CA PRO A 2 15.62 9.36 -10.30
C PRO A 2 16.87 9.72 -9.46
N PHE A 3 16.68 10.53 -8.41
CA PHE A 3 17.71 10.83 -7.42
C PHE A 3 17.62 9.82 -6.27
N LEU A 4 18.63 8.96 -6.16
CA LEU A 4 18.68 7.84 -5.21
C LEU A 4 20.07 7.82 -4.56
N PHE A 5 20.14 7.60 -3.25
CA PHE A 5 21.41 7.44 -2.51
C PHE A 5 22.45 8.55 -2.77
N GLY A 6 21.99 9.80 -2.95
CA GLY A 6 22.88 10.95 -3.19
C GLY A 6 23.31 11.18 -4.64
N LYS A 7 22.80 10.41 -5.61
CA LYS A 7 23.16 10.54 -7.03
C LYS A 7 21.95 10.35 -7.96
N HIS A 8 22.00 10.94 -9.15
CA HIS A 8 21.08 10.58 -10.24
C HIS A 8 21.53 9.29 -10.93
N TYR A 9 20.61 8.33 -11.04
CA TYR A 9 20.85 7.07 -11.74
C TYR A 9 20.01 6.98 -13.02
N THR A 10 20.62 6.52 -14.11
CA THR A 10 19.89 5.90 -15.21
C THR A 10 19.46 4.49 -14.85
N ARG A 11 18.48 3.96 -15.60
CA ARG A 11 18.11 2.55 -15.49
C ARG A 11 19.32 1.63 -15.76
N ALA A 12 20.14 1.93 -16.78
CA ALA A 12 21.29 1.10 -17.15
C ALA A 12 22.36 1.06 -16.04
N GLU A 13 22.66 2.19 -15.41
CA GLU A 13 23.59 2.23 -14.26
C GLU A 13 23.02 1.47 -13.07
N LEU A 14 21.74 1.66 -12.75
CA LEU A 14 21.11 0.97 -11.63
C LEU A 14 21.15 -0.56 -11.81
N MET A 15 20.83 -1.05 -13.01
CA MET A 15 20.85 -2.48 -13.34
C MET A 15 22.24 -3.12 -13.33
N ARG A 16 23.33 -2.33 -13.30
CA ARG A 16 24.68 -2.86 -13.06
C ARG A 16 24.95 -3.16 -11.58
N HIS A 17 24.17 -2.59 -10.67
CA HIS A 17 24.34 -2.73 -9.23
C HIS A 17 23.35 -3.69 -8.57
N VAL A 18 22.20 -3.95 -9.22
CA VAL A 18 21.15 -4.80 -8.66
C VAL A 18 20.78 -5.92 -9.63
N GLY A 19 20.46 -7.09 -9.10
CA GLY A 19 19.96 -8.21 -9.90
C GLY A 19 18.53 -7.98 -10.36
N HIS A 20 17.73 -7.24 -9.57
CA HIS A 20 16.35 -6.94 -9.90
C HIS A 20 15.92 -5.55 -9.39
N LEU A 21 15.10 -4.84 -10.17
CA LEU A 21 14.68 -3.46 -9.85
C LEU A 21 13.87 -3.37 -8.55
N SER A 22 13.15 -4.44 -8.19
CA SER A 22 12.38 -4.52 -6.93
C SER A 22 13.23 -4.33 -5.67
N GLN A 23 14.56 -4.51 -5.74
CA GLN A 23 15.47 -4.19 -4.64
C GLN A 23 15.47 -2.68 -4.32
N VAL A 24 15.25 -1.84 -5.34
CA VAL A 24 15.26 -0.38 -5.23
C VAL A 24 13.85 0.18 -5.11
N GLY A 25 12.92 -0.33 -5.91
CA GLY A 25 11.54 0.15 -5.93
C GLY A 25 10.68 -0.60 -6.92
N GLY A 26 9.39 -0.29 -6.92
CA GLY A 26 8.40 -0.95 -7.77
C GLY A 26 7.05 -1.03 -7.10
N VAL A 27 6.20 -1.89 -7.65
CA VAL A 27 4.86 -2.16 -7.15
C VAL A 27 4.74 -3.65 -6.83
N SER A 28 4.23 -3.98 -5.65
CA SER A 28 3.98 -5.37 -5.23
C SER A 28 2.53 -5.54 -4.80
N LEU A 29 1.91 -6.66 -5.18
CA LEU A 29 0.61 -7.06 -4.66
C LEU A 29 0.82 -7.78 -3.32
N LEU A 30 0.16 -7.30 -2.28
CA LEU A 30 0.16 -7.87 -0.94
C LEU A 30 -1.27 -8.25 -0.55
N GLU A 31 -1.41 -9.19 0.38
CA GLU A 31 -2.67 -9.53 1.01
C GLU A 31 -2.49 -9.52 2.52
N ALA A 32 -3.42 -8.88 3.24
CA ALA A 32 -3.44 -8.96 4.69
C ALA A 32 -3.83 -10.38 5.11
N ALA A 33 -2.94 -11.09 5.80
CA ALA A 33 -3.20 -12.47 6.20
C ALA A 33 -4.08 -12.60 7.45
N ASP A 34 -4.26 -11.54 8.24
CA ASP A 34 -5.00 -11.60 9.51
C ASP A 34 -5.60 -10.26 9.97
N GLY A 35 -6.38 -10.32 11.06
CA GLY A 35 -7.02 -9.17 11.70
C GLY A 35 -8.23 -8.64 10.92
N PRO A 36 -8.71 -7.43 11.25
CA PRO A 36 -9.85 -6.82 10.56
C PRO A 36 -9.62 -6.60 9.06
N ALA A 37 -8.38 -6.65 8.57
CA ALA A 37 -8.07 -6.51 7.15
C ALA A 37 -7.91 -7.86 6.41
N ARG A 38 -8.07 -9.02 7.07
CA ARG A 38 -7.75 -10.37 6.54
C ARG A 38 -8.34 -10.68 5.16
N GLY A 39 -7.55 -10.63 4.09
CA GLY A 39 -7.99 -10.87 2.71
C GLY A 39 -8.07 -9.60 1.86
N VAL A 40 -7.83 -8.42 2.44
CA VAL A 40 -7.74 -7.16 1.71
C VAL A 40 -6.41 -7.17 0.97
N ARG A 41 -6.50 -6.92 -0.33
CA ARG A 41 -5.33 -6.80 -1.20
C ARG A 41 -4.86 -5.35 -1.26
N TYR A 42 -3.55 -5.19 -1.28
CA TYR A 42 -2.90 -3.89 -1.39
C TYR A 42 -1.91 -3.89 -2.55
N LEU A 43 -1.85 -2.80 -3.29
CA LEU A 43 -0.69 -2.48 -4.12
C LEU A 43 0.25 -1.62 -3.30
N GLU A 44 1.41 -2.17 -2.94
CA GLU A 44 2.47 -1.41 -2.28
C GLU A 44 3.38 -0.77 -3.32
N PHE A 45 3.48 0.55 -3.29
CA PHE A 45 4.36 1.35 -4.12
C PHE A 45 5.57 1.76 -3.33
N ARG A 46 6.76 1.47 -3.86
CA ARG A 46 8.05 1.88 -3.29
C ARG A 46 8.82 2.68 -4.34
N SER A 47 9.04 3.96 -4.08
CA SER A 47 9.76 4.83 -5.03
C SER A 47 11.28 4.63 -5.02
N GLY A 48 11.82 4.03 -3.96
CA GLY A 48 13.26 3.94 -3.69
C GLY A 48 13.90 5.22 -3.14
N SER A 49 13.23 6.37 -3.24
CA SER A 49 13.69 7.66 -2.68
C SER A 49 13.21 7.89 -1.23
N GLY A 50 12.56 6.89 -0.64
CA GLY A 50 11.99 6.93 0.70
C GLY A 50 10.48 7.18 0.74
N PHE A 51 9.81 7.40 -0.41
CA PHE A 51 8.36 7.48 -0.46
C PHE A 51 7.75 6.10 -0.69
N GLN A 52 6.86 5.68 0.20
CA GLN A 52 6.17 4.41 0.13
C GLN A 52 4.70 4.58 0.51
N PHE A 53 3.81 3.94 -0.24
CA PHE A 53 2.39 3.95 0.08
C PHE A 53 1.68 2.69 -0.38
N LYS A 54 0.51 2.41 0.20
CA LYS A 54 -0.34 1.26 -0.13
C LYS A 54 -1.70 1.74 -0.65
N VAL A 55 -2.12 1.15 -1.76
CA VAL A 55 -3.45 1.33 -2.33
C VAL A 55 -4.29 0.08 -2.00
N ALA A 56 -5.38 0.25 -1.27
CA ALA A 56 -6.27 -0.84 -0.87
C ALA A 56 -7.24 -1.19 -2.00
N VAL A 57 -6.95 -2.28 -2.72
CA VAL A 57 -7.68 -2.69 -3.94
C VAL A 57 -9.16 -2.95 -3.64
N ASP A 58 -9.43 -3.73 -2.59
CA ASP A 58 -10.80 -4.12 -2.23
C ASP A 58 -11.57 -3.01 -1.50
N ARG A 59 -10.91 -1.87 -1.21
CA ARG A 59 -11.51 -0.69 -0.56
C ARG A 59 -11.61 0.50 -1.53
N GLY A 60 -11.91 0.23 -2.80
CA GLY A 60 -12.12 1.29 -3.79
C GLY A 60 -10.84 2.05 -4.18
N MET A 61 -9.68 1.39 -4.10
CA MET A 61 -8.37 2.00 -4.38
C MET A 61 -8.01 3.17 -3.46
N ASP A 62 -8.47 3.13 -2.22
CA ASP A 62 -8.11 4.11 -1.20
C ASP A 62 -6.60 4.08 -0.89
N VAL A 63 -6.00 5.26 -0.73
CA VAL A 63 -4.57 5.44 -0.38
C VAL A 63 -4.48 5.57 1.13
N GLY A 64 -4.07 4.50 1.78
CA GLY A 64 -4.01 4.41 3.24
C GLY A 64 -2.60 4.61 3.78
N TYR A 65 -1.95 3.51 4.16
CA TYR A 65 -0.58 3.52 4.68
C TYR A 65 0.35 4.29 3.73
N CYS A 66 0.90 5.40 4.21
CA CYS A 66 1.76 6.28 3.45
C CYS A 66 2.87 6.78 4.36
N GLU A 67 4.11 6.68 3.90
CA GLU A 67 5.27 7.09 4.66
C GLU A 67 6.32 7.78 3.77
N PHE A 68 7.07 8.67 4.39
CA PHE A 68 8.26 9.26 3.80
C PHE A 68 9.45 9.10 4.74
N ARG A 69 10.45 8.33 4.29
CA ARG A 69 11.67 8.03 5.05
C ARG A 69 11.36 7.49 6.44
N GLY A 70 10.40 6.57 6.53
CA GLY A 70 9.95 5.94 7.78
C GLY A 70 9.04 6.81 8.66
N GLN A 71 8.70 8.03 8.22
CA GLN A 71 7.76 8.89 8.93
C GLN A 71 6.37 8.75 8.31
N SER A 72 5.36 8.44 9.12
CA SER A 72 3.98 8.33 8.65
C SER A 72 3.48 9.67 8.10
N LEU A 73 2.83 9.62 6.94
CA LEU A 73 2.09 10.72 6.33
C LEU A 73 0.58 10.50 6.38
N ALA A 74 0.12 9.35 6.88
CA ALA A 74 -1.28 8.99 6.95
C ALA A 74 -1.78 8.98 8.40
N TRP A 75 -3.02 9.44 8.60
CA TRP A 75 -3.76 9.14 9.81
C TRP A 75 -4.39 7.76 9.67
N ILE A 76 -3.99 6.83 10.54
CA ILE A 76 -4.58 5.49 10.61
C ILE A 76 -5.52 5.47 11.81
N PRO A 77 -6.84 5.26 11.62
CA PRO A 77 -7.78 5.21 12.72
C PRO A 77 -7.54 3.97 13.59
N ALA A 78 -8.10 3.95 14.80
CA ALA A 78 -7.94 2.84 15.74
C ALA A 78 -8.46 1.49 15.21
N THR A 79 -9.42 1.53 14.29
CA THR A 79 -9.95 0.35 13.59
C THR A 79 -9.06 -0.11 12.43
N ALA A 80 -7.96 0.60 12.16
CA ALA A 80 -7.09 0.44 11.02
C ALA A 80 -7.87 0.55 9.68
N LEU A 81 -7.54 -0.30 8.72
CA LEU A 81 -8.26 -0.40 7.45
C LEU A 81 -8.99 -1.73 7.42
N PRO A 82 -10.13 -1.85 8.13
CA PRO A 82 -10.89 -3.08 8.16
C PRO A 82 -11.41 -3.35 6.77
N ALA A 83 -11.74 -4.59 6.54
CA ALA A 83 -12.15 -5.01 5.24
C ALA A 83 -13.59 -4.64 4.89
N PRO A 84 -13.92 -4.56 3.60
CA PRO A 84 -15.26 -4.19 3.16
C PRO A 84 -16.32 -5.23 3.50
N TRP A 85 -15.96 -6.49 3.76
CA TRP A 85 -16.93 -7.55 4.05
C TRP A 85 -17.63 -7.42 5.41
N TYR A 86 -17.15 -6.55 6.29
CA TYR A 86 -17.86 -6.20 7.53
C TYR A 86 -18.89 -5.09 7.34
N PHE A 87 -18.95 -4.46 6.16
CA PHE A 87 -19.91 -3.41 5.89
C PHE A 87 -21.30 -4.02 5.68
N GLU A 88 -22.23 -3.59 6.52
CA GLU A 88 -23.66 -3.87 6.37
C GLU A 88 -24.36 -2.55 6.01
N GLN A 89 -25.22 -2.58 4.99
CA GLN A 89 -25.99 -1.40 4.61
C GLN A 89 -27.07 -1.15 5.66
N ASN A 90 -27.22 0.11 6.10
CA ASN A 90 -28.27 0.51 7.04
C ASN A 90 -29.64 0.72 6.37
N ALA A 91 -29.78 0.40 5.08
CA ALA A 91 -31.04 0.49 4.37
C ALA A 91 -31.91 -0.74 4.65
N GLU A 92 -33.23 -0.53 4.68
CA GLU A 92 -34.25 -1.57 4.87
C GLU A 92 -34.08 -2.32 6.20
N PHE A 93 -33.65 -3.58 6.16
CA PHE A 93 -33.52 -4.45 7.33
C PHE A 93 -32.06 -4.71 7.72
N GLY A 94 -31.08 -4.25 6.94
CA GLY A 94 -29.64 -4.43 7.21
C GLY A 94 -29.29 -5.84 7.67
N TRP A 95 -28.71 -5.94 8.88
CA TRP A 95 -28.34 -7.21 9.52
C TRP A 95 -29.51 -8.17 9.78
N LEU A 96 -30.74 -7.67 9.91
CA LEU A 96 -31.93 -8.46 10.24
C LEU A 96 -32.43 -9.29 9.04
N ARG A 97 -31.96 -8.99 7.80
CA ARG A 97 -32.24 -9.71 6.54
C ARG A 97 -33.63 -10.40 6.54
N ALA A 98 -34.71 -9.61 6.59
CA ALA A 98 -36.09 -10.09 6.54
C ALA A 98 -36.57 -10.22 5.08
#